data_AF-A0ABD4WRF6-F1
#
_entry.id   AF-A0ABD4WRF6-F1
#
_cell.length_a   1.000
_cell.length_b   1.000
_cell.length_c   1.000
_cell.angle_alpha   90.00
_cell.angle_beta   90.00
_cell.angle_gamma   90.00
#
_symmetry.space_group_name_H-M   'P 1'
#
loop_
_entity.id
_entity.type
_entity.pdbx_description
1 polymer ?
#
loop_
_entity_poly.entity_id
_entity_poly.type
_entity_poly.pdbx_seq_one_letter_code
_entity_poly.pdbx_strand_id
1 'polypeptide(L)'
;MFVRFRYKTVFLFLLTMVLCNVIFTPLLQYAGLSAQHSLFAITSLSAALLTTFISIRLSNAALSKTAVCIRFVLFGIGCTAVTYLAVF
;
A
#
# COMPACT_ATOMS: atom_id res chain seq x y z
N MET A 1 -23.31 6.97 -0.75
CA MET A 1 -22.90 6.14 -1.90
C MET A 1 -22.28 4.86 -1.33
N PHE A 2 -23.02 3.73 -1.34
CA PHE A 2 -22.50 2.47 -0.81
C PHE A 2 -21.40 1.96 -1.75
N VAL A 3 -20.15 2.00 -1.29
CA VAL A 3 -19.04 1.37 -1.99
C VAL A 3 -19.36 -0.12 -2.08
N ARG A 4 -19.64 -0.61 -3.30
CA ARG A 4 -19.99 -2.01 -3.55
C ARG A 4 -18.72 -2.85 -3.38
N PHE A 5 -18.40 -3.20 -2.14
CA PHE A 5 -17.19 -3.93 -1.77
C PHE A 5 -17.19 -5.31 -2.44
N ARG A 6 -16.34 -5.47 -3.46
CA ARG A 6 -16.08 -6.78 -4.06
C ARG A 6 -15.07 -7.51 -3.18
N TYR A 7 -15.54 -8.47 -2.38
CA TYR A 7 -14.73 -9.32 -1.51
C TYR A 7 -13.50 -9.92 -2.22
N LYS A 8 -13.64 -10.28 -3.51
CA LYS A 8 -12.52 -10.77 -4.34
C LYS A 8 -11.37 -9.77 -4.42
N THR A 9 -11.67 -8.48 -4.57
CA THR A 9 -10.66 -7.42 -4.69
C THR A 9 -9.97 -7.17 -3.35
N VAL A 10 -10.71 -7.20 -2.25
CA VAL A 10 -10.13 -7.05 -0.89
C VAL A 10 -9.24 -8.25 -0.56
N PHE A 11 -9.68 -9.46 -0.87
CA PHE A 11 -8.88 -10.65 -0.66
C PHE A 11 -7.58 -10.60 -1.47
N LEU A 12 -7.66 -10.22 -2.75
CA LEU A 12 -6.47 -10.07 -3.59
C LEU A 12 -5.53 -8.99 -3.04
N PHE A 13 -6.07 -7.87 -2.57
CA PHE A 13 -5.32 -6.80 -1.92
C PHE A 13 -4.55 -7.30 -0.71
N LEU A 14 -5.24 -7.96 0.23
CA LEU A 14 -4.64 -8.49 1.45
C LEU A 14 -3.59 -9.56 1.13
N LEU A 15 -3.89 -10.46 0.19
CA LEU A 15 -2.96 -11.50 -0.25
C LEU A 15 -1.66 -10.88 -0.81
N THR A 16 -1.77 -9.91 -1.72
CA THR A 16 -0.59 -9.21 -2.25
C THR A 16 0.18 -8.51 -1.14
N MET A 17 -0.51 -7.91 -0.17
CA MET A 17 0.14 -7.23 0.95
C MET A 17 0.94 -8.19 1.84
N VAL A 18 0.37 -9.37 2.14
CA VAL A 18 1.05 -10.41 2.90
C VAL A 18 2.26 -10.94 2.11
N LEU A 19 2.10 -11.20 0.81
CA LEU A 19 3.22 -11.64 -0.04
C LEU A 19 4.34 -10.61 -0.10
N CYS A 20 4.02 -9.32 -0.22
CA CYS A 20 5.02 -8.25 -0.17
C CYS A 20 5.80 -8.25 1.14
N ASN A 21 5.12 -8.39 2.29
CA ASN A 21 5.80 -8.47 3.57
C ASN A 21 6.66 -9.73 3.69
N VAL A 22 6.14 -10.90 3.31
CA VAL A 22 6.91 -12.16 3.39
C VAL A 22 8.17 -12.13 2.53
N ILE A 23 8.14 -11.47 1.37
CA ILE A 23 9.28 -11.42 0.45
C ILE A 23 10.23 -10.27 0.79
N PHE A 24 9.72 -9.03 0.94
CA PHE A 24 10.56 -7.84 1.04
C PHE A 24 11.01 -7.52 2.47
N THR A 25 10.23 -7.86 3.49
CA THR A 25 10.64 -7.63 4.88
C THR A 25 11.94 -8.35 5.24
N PRO A 26 12.15 -9.66 4.95
CA PRO A 26 13.42 -10.31 5.25
C PRO A 26 14.57 -9.72 4.43
N LEU A 27 14.34 -9.31 3.17
CA LEU A 27 15.36 -8.62 2.36
C LEU A 27 15.87 -7.33 3.02
N LEU A 28 14.97 -6.52 3.60
CA LEU A 28 15.37 -5.32 4.34
C LEU A 28 16.07 -5.66 5.67
N GLN A 29 15.67 -6.75 6.33
CA GLN A 29 16.37 -7.23 7.53
C GLN A 29 17.78 -7.71 7.21
N TYR A 30 17.98 -8.41 6.09
CA TYR A 30 19.31 -8.78 5.57
C TYR A 30 20.17 -7.55 5.26
N ALA A 31 19.55 -6.44 4.85
CA ALA A 31 20.25 -5.16 4.65
C ALA A 31 20.57 -4.43 5.97
N GLY A 32 20.23 -5.00 7.13
CA GLY A 32 20.56 -4.46 8.45
C GLY A 32 19.49 -3.58 9.09
N LEU A 33 18.28 -3.46 8.50
CA LEU A 33 17.17 -2.76 9.16
C LEU A 33 16.54 -3.61 10.27
N SER A 34 16.15 -2.95 11.37
CA SER A 34 15.35 -3.60 12.42
C SER A 34 14.03 -4.13 11.87
N ALA A 35 13.60 -5.30 12.37
CA ALA A 35 12.38 -5.97 11.93
C ALA A 35 11.14 -5.06 11.95
N GLN A 36 11.02 -4.20 12.96
CA GLN A 36 9.91 -3.25 13.10
C GLN A 36 9.92 -2.19 11.99
N HIS A 37 11.10 -1.63 11.68
CA HIS A 37 11.23 -0.62 10.63
C HIS A 37 11.05 -1.22 9.24
N SER A 38 11.53 -2.45 9.00
CA SER A 38 11.31 -3.17 7.74
C SER A 38 9.83 -3.45 7.51
N LEU A 39 9.11 -3.94 8.53
CA LEU A 39 7.67 -4.18 8.44
C LEU A 39 6.89 -2.88 8.19
N PHE A 40 7.21 -1.82 8.93
CA PHE A 40 6.60 -0.51 8.75
C PHE A 40 6.78 0.04 7.32
N ALA A 41 8.00 -0.01 6.79
CA ALA A 41 8.32 0.52 5.47
C ALA A 41 7.62 -0.26 4.35
N ILE A 42 7.70 -1.60 4.38
CA ILE A 42 7.09 -2.45 3.36
C ILE A 42 5.57 -2.37 3.42
N THR A 43 4.99 -2.34 4.61
CA THR A 43 3.53 -2.22 4.79
C THR A 43 3.03 -0.87 4.27
N SER A 44 3.69 0.24 4.61
CA SER A 44 3.31 1.57 4.13
C SER A 44 3.43 1.69 2.61
N LEU A 45 4.52 1.19 2.02
CA LEU A 45 4.78 1.27 0.59
C LEU A 45 3.82 0.40 -0.23
N SER A 46 3.60 -0.85 0.20
CA SER A 46 2.67 -1.76 -0.46
C SER A 46 1.22 -1.26 -0.35
N ALA A 47 0.80 -0.72 0.80
CA ALA A 47 -0.51 -0.11 0.96
C ALA A 47 -0.70 1.06 -0.02
N ALA A 48 0.28 1.96 -0.11
CA ALA A 48 0.22 3.12 -0.99
C ALA A 48 0.13 2.74 -2.47
N LEU A 49 0.93 1.75 -2.90
CA LEU A 49 0.92 1.26 -4.29
C LEU A 49 -0.42 0.62 -4.65
N LEU A 50 -0.93 -0.29 -3.80
CA LEU A 50 -2.17 -0.98 -4.08
C LEU A 50 -3.40 -0.06 -4.00
N THR A 51 -3.46 0.84 -3.03
CA THR A 51 -4.56 1.82 -2.92
C THR A 51 -4.58 2.78 -4.10
N THR A 52 -3.41 3.21 -4.58
CA THR A 52 -3.28 3.99 -5.81
C THR A 52 -3.76 3.21 -7.03
N PHE A 53 -3.35 1.96 -7.17
CA PHE A 53 -3.80 1.08 -8.25
C PHE A 53 -5.32 0.89 -8.26
N ILE A 54 -5.90 0.59 -7.09
CA ILE A 54 -7.36 0.44 -6.93
C ILE A 54 -8.07 1.76 -7.25
N SER A 55 -7.56 2.89 -6.77
CA SER A 55 -8.11 4.22 -7.06
C SER A 55 -8.15 4.52 -8.56
N ILE A 56 -7.08 4.18 -9.30
CA ILE A 56 -7.04 4.36 -10.76
C ILE A 56 -8.06 3.46 -11.43
N ARG A 57 -8.12 2.17 -11.04
CA ARG A 57 -9.09 1.20 -11.61
C ARG A 57 -10.54 1.60 -11.34
N LEU A 58 -10.84 2.17 -10.17
CA LEU A 58 -12.18 2.62 -9.82
C LEU A 58 -12.58 3.89 -10.57
N SER A 59 -11.62 4.79 -10.81
CA SER A 59 -11.88 6.09 -11.45
C SER A 59 -12.26 5.97 -12.92
N ASN A 60 -11.96 4.83 -13.59
CA ASN A 60 -12.21 4.51 -15.01
C ASN A 60 -11.82 5.61 -16.02
N ALA A 61 -11.03 6.58 -15.57
CA ALA A 61 -10.66 7.78 -16.30
C ALA A 61 -9.22 7.67 -16.77
N ALA A 62 -8.95 8.16 -17.98
CA ALA A 62 -7.60 8.32 -18.48
C ALA A 62 -6.89 9.41 -17.64
N LEU A 63 -6.18 8.99 -16.60
CA LEU A 63 -5.41 9.86 -15.72
C LEU A 63 -4.02 10.13 -16.31
N SER A 64 -3.58 11.38 -16.25
CA SER A 64 -2.22 11.75 -16.61
C SER A 64 -1.20 11.15 -15.63
N LYS A 65 0.04 10.95 -16.08
CA LYS A 65 1.14 10.43 -15.24
C LYS A 65 1.32 11.25 -13.96
N THR A 66 1.17 12.58 -14.06
CA THR A 66 1.26 13.50 -12.93
C THR A 66 0.16 13.27 -11.89
N ALA A 67 -1.08 13.03 -12.34
CA ALA A 67 -2.20 12.77 -11.44
C ALA A 67 -2.05 11.44 -10.69
N VAL A 68 -1.44 10.43 -11.32
CA VAL A 68 -1.10 9.16 -10.66
C VAL A 68 -0.05 9.37 -9.57
N CYS A 69 1.02 10.13 -9.85
CA CYS A 69 2.02 10.45 -8.84
C CYS A 69 1.43 11.23 -7.65
N ILE A 70 0.58 12.22 -7.90
CA ILE A 70 -0.05 13.01 -6.83
C ILE A 70 -0.90 12.10 -5.93
N ARG A 71 -1.70 11.21 -6.53
CA ARG A 71 -2.50 10.24 -5.78
C ARG A 71 -1.62 9.28 -4.98
N PHE A 72 -0.53 8.82 -5.58
CA PHE A 72 0.43 7.96 -4.90
C PHE A 72 1.05 8.63 -3.67
N VAL A 73 1.45 9.90 -3.78
CA VAL A 73 2.01 10.65 -2.66
C VAL A 73 0.96 10.86 -1.56
N LEU A 74 -0.26 11.25 -1.93
CA LEU A 74 -1.36 11.43 -0.96
C LEU A 74 -1.70 10.14 -0.21
N PHE A 75 -1.89 9.03 -0.93
CA PHE A 75 -2.14 7.74 -0.31
C PHE A 75 -0.91 7.24 0.45
N GLY A 76 0.30 7.53 -0.02
CA GLY A 76 1.55 7.24 0.68
C GLY A 76 1.60 7.89 2.05
N ILE A 77 1.35 9.20 2.13
CA ILE A 77 1.31 9.93 3.40
C ILE A 77 0.22 9.35 4.32
N GLY A 78 -0.98 9.12 3.80
CA GLY A 78 -2.10 8.57 4.57
C GLY A 78 -1.79 7.17 5.13
N CYS A 79 -1.32 6.25 4.28
CA CYS A 79 -0.94 4.89 4.68
C CYS A 79 0.21 4.90 5.70
N THR A 80 1.20 5.77 5.50
CA THR A 80 2.33 5.89 6.43
C THR A 80 1.87 6.41 7.79
N ALA A 81 0.98 7.41 7.82
CA ALA A 81 0.43 7.95 9.07
C ALA A 81 -0.40 6.90 9.83
N VAL A 82 -1.26 6.15 9.13
CA VAL A 82 -2.06 5.06 9.74
C VAL A 82 -1.16 3.95 10.27
N THR A 83 -0.13 3.57 9.49
CA THR A 83 0.82 2.53 9.92
C THR A 83 1.65 3.00 11.11
N TYR A 84 1.97 4.30 11.18
CA TYR A 84 2.70 4.88 12.30
C TYR A 84 1.86 4.80 13.58
N LEU A 85 0.60 5.23 13.53
CA LEU A 85 -0.35 5.13 14.65
C LEU A 85 -0.68 3.68 15.07
N ALA A 86 -0.51 2.72 14.16
CA ALA A 86 -0.76 1.31 14.47
C ALA A 86 0.45 0.63 15.14
N VAL A 87 1.66 1.15 14.93
CA VAL A 87 2.91 0.57 15.42
C VAL A 87 3.43 1.30 16.67
N PHE A 88 3.16 2.61 16.79
CA PHE A 88 3.58 3.48 17.88
C PHE A 88 2.36 4.08 18.58
#